data_AF-A0A364Y815-F1
#
_entry.id   AF-A0A364Y815-F1
#
_cell.length_a   1.000
_cell.length_b   1.000
_cell.length_c   1.000
_cell.angle_alpha   90.00
_cell.angle_beta   90.00
_cell.angle_gamma   90.00
#
_symmetry.space_group_name_H-M   'P 1'
#
loop_
_entity.id
_entity.type
_entity.pdbx_description
1 polymer ?
#
loop_
_entity_poly.entity_id
_entity_poly.type
_entity_poly.pdbx_seq_one_letter_code
_entity_poly.pdbx_strand_id
1 'polypeptide(L)'
;MNQIDPTQYASWNEMAKTIALVAWAISILIALYHVVKLATMGDAKSKYDYINRMEIKTLWLASIVLIVGCCFWANSNIVELNALWIFVRGFVTFAMGMIVALIIQNLLKFYYPFFIEKRLKVLRYKPRVSPKTGKAMKLLSEEEEDAYLDEGMQAEEDVFSIDYDVWKDEETGYVKIERYSGHLHALQCPECNYQTFKVVREEILKAPSLDQEGELLKHYQCGYCGYKAKKTVTLRTSQKFEESSAATA
;
A
#
# COMPACT_ATOMS: atom_id res chain seq x y z
N MET A 1 -52.54 -15.88 15.49
CA MET A 1 -51.66 -14.90 14.81
C MET A 1 -51.02 -14.07 15.90
N ASN A 2 -49.70 -14.18 16.10
CA ASN A 2 -49.00 -13.29 17.02
C ASN A 2 -49.08 -11.87 16.45
N GLN A 3 -49.55 -10.91 17.25
CA GLN A 3 -49.56 -9.51 16.85
C GLN A 3 -48.10 -9.04 16.73
N ILE A 4 -47.73 -8.53 15.57
CA ILE A 4 -46.41 -7.96 15.32
C ILE A 4 -46.39 -6.57 15.96
N ASP A 5 -45.62 -6.40 17.03
CA ASP A 5 -45.39 -5.10 17.66
C ASP A 5 -44.19 -4.40 16.99
N PRO A 6 -44.41 -3.36 16.16
CA PRO A 6 -43.33 -2.65 15.46
C PRO A 6 -42.39 -1.89 16.40
N THR A 7 -42.74 -1.73 17.69
CA THR A 7 -41.92 -1.01 18.67
C THR A 7 -40.90 -1.92 19.38
N GLN A 8 -41.04 -3.24 19.28
CA GLN A 8 -40.22 -4.22 20.01
C GLN A 8 -38.71 -4.02 19.79
N TYR A 9 -38.29 -3.66 18.57
CA TYR A 9 -36.88 -3.48 18.19
C TYR A 9 -36.49 -2.02 17.92
N ALA A 10 -37.31 -1.07 18.35
CA ALA A 10 -37.08 0.36 18.08
C ALA A 10 -35.71 0.83 18.60
N SER A 11 -35.29 0.36 19.77
CA SER A 11 -33.99 0.70 20.36
C SER A 11 -32.81 0.24 19.51
N TRP A 12 -32.83 -1.01 19.02
CA TRP A 12 -31.82 -1.54 18.13
C TRP A 12 -31.82 -0.79 16.79
N ASN A 13 -32.99 -0.59 16.20
CA ASN A 13 -33.15 0.07 14.91
C ASN A 13 -32.57 1.50 14.94
N GLU A 14 -32.90 2.29 15.98
CA GLU A 14 -32.36 3.64 16.15
C GLU A 14 -30.85 3.65 16.44
N MET A 15 -30.36 2.70 17.25
CA MET A 15 -28.92 2.53 17.49
C MET A 15 -28.17 2.21 16.20
N ALA A 16 -28.67 1.25 15.41
CA ALA A 16 -28.06 0.84 14.15
C ALA A 16 -28.04 1.99 13.12
N LYS A 17 -29.11 2.78 13.02
CA LYS A 17 -29.13 4.02 12.19
C LYS A 17 -28.08 5.01 12.67
N THR A 18 -27.99 5.24 13.98
CA THR A 18 -27.03 6.18 14.56
C THR A 18 -25.60 5.75 14.26
N ILE A 19 -25.27 4.47 14.45
CA ILE A 19 -23.96 3.91 14.13
C ILE A 19 -23.65 4.08 12.64
N ALA A 20 -24.62 3.80 11.76
CA ALA A 20 -24.45 3.97 10.33
C ALA A 20 -24.10 5.41 9.94
N LEU A 21 -24.85 6.38 10.47
CA LEU A 21 -24.62 7.81 10.22
C LEU A 21 -23.26 8.27 10.74
N VAL A 22 -22.87 7.83 11.95
CA VAL A 22 -21.56 8.14 12.53
C VAL A 22 -20.44 7.53 11.69
N ALA A 23 -20.56 6.27 11.27
CA ALA A 23 -19.58 5.61 10.42
C ALA A 23 -19.40 6.35 9.08
N TRP A 24 -20.50 6.74 8.43
CA TRP A 24 -20.43 7.52 7.20
C TRP A 24 -19.79 8.90 7.41
N ALA A 25 -20.12 9.59 8.50
CA ALA A 25 -19.45 10.84 8.85
C ALA A 25 -17.94 10.65 9.03
N ILE A 26 -17.51 9.60 9.75
CA ILE A 26 -16.09 9.27 9.94
C ILE A 26 -15.41 8.95 8.60
N SER A 27 -16.04 8.15 7.73
CA SER A 27 -15.51 7.83 6.41
C SER A 27 -15.25 9.09 5.58
N ILE A 28 -16.21 10.01 5.56
CA ILE A 28 -16.08 11.31 4.89
C ILE A 28 -14.95 12.13 5.51
N LEU A 29 -14.86 12.20 6.85
CA LEU A 29 -13.80 12.93 7.54
C LEU A 29 -12.40 12.38 7.22
N ILE A 30 -12.24 11.05 7.10
CA ILE A 30 -10.98 10.43 6.69
C ILE A 30 -10.58 10.88 5.28
N ALA A 31 -11.53 10.85 4.33
CA ALA A 31 -11.28 11.29 2.96
C ALA A 31 -10.99 12.80 2.88
N LEU A 32 -11.74 13.63 3.61
CA LEU A 32 -11.52 15.07 3.69
C LEU A 32 -10.17 15.41 4.31
N TYR A 33 -9.79 14.73 5.39
CA TYR A 33 -8.48 14.89 6.00
C TYR A 33 -7.36 14.61 5.00
N HIS A 34 -7.48 13.54 4.22
CA HIS A 34 -6.50 13.22 3.17
C HIS A 34 -6.38 14.34 2.13
N VAL A 35 -7.51 14.85 1.62
CA VAL A 35 -7.53 15.93 0.63
C VAL A 35 -6.94 17.22 1.19
N VAL A 36 -7.33 17.61 2.40
CA VAL A 36 -6.80 18.80 3.09
C VAL A 36 -5.31 18.64 3.35
N LYS A 37 -4.87 17.47 3.82
CA LYS A 37 -3.45 17.20 4.06
C LYS A 37 -2.63 17.31 2.78
N LEU A 38 -3.14 16.81 1.65
CA LEU A 38 -2.47 16.91 0.36
C LEU A 38 -2.46 18.35 -0.18
N ALA A 39 -3.55 19.09 -0.01
CA ALA A 39 -3.67 20.48 -0.44
C ALA A 39 -2.71 21.42 0.34
N THR A 40 -2.53 21.16 1.64
CA THR A 40 -1.69 21.97 2.53
C THR A 40 -0.19 21.71 2.43
N MET A 41 0.23 20.61 1.79
CA MET A 41 1.65 20.39 1.50
C MET A 41 2.14 21.41 0.45
N GLY A 42 3.30 22.01 0.66
CA GLY A 42 3.90 22.95 -0.30
C GLY A 42 4.87 22.28 -1.27
N ASP A 43 5.76 21.45 -0.73
CA ASP A 43 6.84 20.81 -1.47
C ASP A 43 6.35 19.61 -2.31
N ALA A 44 6.82 19.52 -3.56
CA ALA A 44 6.36 18.52 -4.51
C ALA A 44 6.84 17.10 -4.13
N LYS A 45 8.06 16.95 -3.60
CA LYS A 45 8.58 15.66 -3.12
C LYS A 45 7.79 15.14 -1.92
N SER A 46 7.49 16.02 -0.97
CA SER A 46 6.69 15.67 0.20
C SER A 46 5.28 15.19 -0.21
N LYS A 47 4.66 15.83 -1.21
CA LYS A 47 3.39 15.35 -1.80
C LYS A 47 3.54 14.00 -2.46
N TYR A 48 4.59 13.83 -3.28
CA TYR A 48 4.89 12.57 -3.97
C TYR A 48 4.97 11.41 -2.97
N ASP A 49 5.77 11.57 -1.92
CA ASP A 49 6.00 10.53 -0.91
C ASP A 49 4.73 10.22 -0.11
N TYR A 50 3.95 11.24 0.22
CA TYR A 50 2.69 11.07 0.92
C TYR A 50 1.67 10.29 0.09
N ILE A 51 1.51 10.65 -1.19
CA ILE A 51 0.60 9.94 -2.11
C ILE A 51 1.01 8.46 -2.20
N ASN A 52 2.29 8.21 -2.48
CA ASN A 52 2.78 6.84 -2.69
C ASN A 52 2.63 5.96 -1.43
N ARG A 53 2.77 6.53 -0.23
CA ARG A 53 2.69 5.77 1.04
C ARG A 53 1.27 5.63 1.59
N MET A 54 0.44 6.66 1.45
CA MET A 54 -0.78 6.83 2.24
C MET A 54 -2.08 6.87 1.43
N GLU A 55 -2.07 7.22 0.14
CA GLU A 55 -3.31 7.48 -0.60
C GLU A 55 -4.20 6.23 -0.68
N ILE A 56 -3.68 5.11 -1.20
CA ILE A 56 -4.42 3.85 -1.27
C ILE A 56 -4.86 3.36 0.12
N LYS A 57 -3.98 3.45 1.12
CA LYS A 57 -4.28 2.99 2.50
C LYS A 57 -5.42 3.79 3.12
N THR A 58 -5.41 5.11 2.92
CA THR A 58 -6.42 6.01 3.49
C THR A 58 -7.77 5.83 2.81
N LEU A 59 -7.79 5.69 1.48
CA LEU A 59 -9.02 5.40 0.72
C LEU A 59 -9.59 4.02 1.07
N TRP A 60 -8.74 3.01 1.26
CA TRP A 60 -9.17 1.69 1.70
C TRP A 60 -9.77 1.73 3.11
N LEU A 61 -9.12 2.43 4.04
CA LEU A 61 -9.65 2.62 5.40
C LEU A 61 -11.02 3.32 5.37
N ALA A 62 -11.14 4.43 4.64
CA ALA A 62 -12.42 5.14 4.49
C ALA A 62 -13.52 4.24 3.90
N SER A 63 -13.17 3.38 2.92
CA SER A 63 -14.09 2.45 2.30
C SER A 63 -14.58 1.36 3.27
N ILE A 64 -13.69 0.79 4.10
CA ILE A 64 -14.09 -0.16 5.14
C ILE A 64 -15.09 0.48 6.10
N VAL A 65 -14.80 1.68 6.59
CA VAL A 65 -15.69 2.40 7.52
C VAL A 65 -17.05 2.68 6.86
N LEU A 66 -17.05 3.06 5.57
CA LEU A 66 -18.28 3.26 4.79
C LEU A 66 -19.11 1.96 4.71
N ILE A 67 -18.48 0.83 4.38
CA ILE A 67 -19.12 -0.49 4.28
C ILE A 67 -19.72 -0.89 5.62
N VAL A 68 -18.98 -0.70 6.73
CA VAL A 68 -19.49 -0.96 8.08
C VAL A 68 -20.77 -0.15 8.33
N GLY A 69 -20.79 1.13 7.97
CA GLY A 69 -22.00 1.95 8.05
C GLY A 69 -23.16 1.38 7.23
N CYS A 70 -22.90 0.94 6.00
CA CYS A 70 -23.91 0.29 5.15
C CYS A 70 -24.46 -1.01 5.78
N CYS A 71 -23.60 -1.81 6.41
CA CYS A 71 -24.00 -3.04 7.10
C CYS A 71 -24.94 -2.75 8.28
N PHE A 72 -24.64 -1.73 9.10
CA PHE A 72 -25.52 -1.32 10.19
C PHE A 72 -26.84 -0.75 9.67
N TRP A 73 -26.81 0.07 8.63
CA TRP A 73 -28.01 0.62 8.01
C TRP A 73 -28.94 -0.48 7.48
N ALA A 74 -28.40 -1.48 6.76
CA ALA A 74 -29.16 -2.60 6.23
C ALA A 74 -29.84 -3.43 7.34
N ASN A 75 -29.30 -3.41 8.56
CA ASN A 75 -29.84 -4.13 9.73
C ASN A 75 -30.66 -3.25 10.69
N SER A 76 -31.02 -2.04 10.27
CA SER A 76 -31.72 -1.04 11.11
C SER A 76 -33.24 -1.05 11.03
N ASN A 77 -33.83 -2.00 10.30
CA ASN A 77 -35.28 -2.15 10.17
C ASN A 77 -35.69 -3.58 10.53
N ILE A 78 -35.65 -3.88 11.82
CA ILE A 78 -36.10 -5.14 12.40
C ILE A 78 -37.53 -4.95 12.91
N VAL A 79 -38.45 -5.80 12.46
CA VAL A 79 -39.83 -5.83 12.93
C VAL A 79 -40.13 -7.14 13.65
N GLU A 80 -39.52 -8.23 13.18
CA GLU A 80 -39.57 -9.54 13.81
C GLU A 80 -38.18 -10.18 13.78
N LEU A 81 -37.89 -11.02 14.78
CA LEU A 81 -36.61 -11.68 14.92
C LEU A 81 -36.83 -13.12 15.43
N ASN A 82 -36.39 -14.09 14.64
CA ASN A 82 -36.25 -15.49 15.06
C ASN A 82 -34.83 -15.96 14.72
N ALA A 83 -34.43 -17.14 15.20
CA ALA A 83 -33.08 -17.65 14.98
C ALA A 83 -32.70 -17.71 13.48
N LEU A 84 -33.64 -18.07 12.62
CA LEU A 84 -33.44 -18.12 11.17
C LEU A 84 -33.16 -16.73 10.59
N TRP A 85 -33.95 -15.72 10.93
CA TRP A 85 -33.80 -14.35 10.43
C TRP A 85 -32.52 -13.69 10.93
N ILE A 86 -32.08 -13.98 12.16
CA ILE A 86 -30.76 -13.53 12.66
C ILE A 86 -29.66 -14.09 11.76
N PHE A 87 -29.69 -15.41 11.50
CA PHE A 87 -28.70 -16.07 10.67
C PHE A 87 -28.70 -15.52 9.24
N VAL A 88 -29.87 -15.43 8.58
CA VAL A 88 -29.99 -14.93 7.22
C VAL A 88 -29.48 -13.49 7.11
N ARG A 89 -29.88 -12.60 8.02
CA ARG A 89 -29.43 -11.20 8.00
C ARG A 89 -27.94 -11.08 8.23
N GLY A 90 -27.40 -11.79 9.22
CA GLY A 90 -25.96 -11.80 9.49
C GLY A 90 -25.15 -12.29 8.29
N PHE A 91 -25.56 -13.43 7.72
CA PHE A 91 -24.92 -14.03 6.56
C PHE A 91 -24.97 -13.11 5.32
N VAL A 92 -26.16 -12.61 4.95
CA VAL A 92 -26.33 -11.73 3.78
C VAL A 92 -25.53 -10.45 3.95
N THR A 93 -25.57 -9.83 5.14
CA THR A 93 -24.82 -8.60 5.42
C THR A 93 -23.33 -8.82 5.29
N PHE A 94 -22.81 -9.91 5.87
CA PHE A 94 -21.41 -10.25 5.78
C PHE A 94 -20.99 -10.55 4.33
N ALA A 95 -21.75 -11.38 3.62
CA ALA A 95 -21.46 -11.75 2.23
C ALA A 95 -21.46 -10.52 1.31
N MET A 96 -22.49 -9.66 1.40
CA MET A 96 -22.56 -8.43 0.60
C MET A 96 -21.46 -7.44 0.95
N GLY A 97 -21.17 -7.25 2.25
CA GLY A 97 -20.08 -6.39 2.71
C GLY A 97 -18.72 -6.87 2.18
N MET A 98 -18.46 -8.17 2.24
CA MET A 98 -17.24 -8.79 1.70
C MET A 98 -17.13 -8.64 0.19
N ILE A 99 -18.21 -8.85 -0.57
CA ILE A 99 -18.22 -8.65 -2.02
C ILE A 99 -17.84 -7.21 -2.37
N VAL A 100 -18.48 -6.22 -1.74
CA VAL A 100 -18.19 -4.80 -1.97
C VAL A 100 -16.74 -4.47 -1.57
N ALA A 101 -16.28 -4.98 -0.42
CA ALA A 101 -14.91 -4.79 0.04
C ALA A 101 -13.89 -5.32 -0.99
N LEU A 102 -14.10 -6.53 -1.52
CA LEU A 102 -13.23 -7.12 -2.54
C LEU A 102 -13.24 -6.34 -3.86
N ILE A 103 -14.41 -5.86 -4.30
CA ILE A 103 -14.52 -5.02 -5.51
C ILE A 103 -13.69 -3.75 -5.33
N ILE A 104 -13.87 -3.04 -4.21
CA ILE A 104 -13.12 -1.80 -3.92
C ILE A 104 -11.63 -2.09 -3.76
N GLN A 105 -11.25 -3.18 -3.08
CA GLN A 105 -9.85 -3.57 -2.91
C GLN A 105 -9.18 -3.81 -4.25
N ASN A 106 -9.83 -4.55 -5.15
CA ASN A 106 -9.30 -4.81 -6.49
C ASN A 106 -9.23 -3.53 -7.33
N LEU A 107 -10.23 -2.66 -7.24
CA LEU A 107 -10.22 -1.35 -7.90
C LEU A 107 -9.01 -0.51 -7.46
N LEU A 108 -8.80 -0.39 -6.13
CA LEU A 108 -7.70 0.38 -5.56
C LEU A 108 -6.33 -0.25 -5.83
N LYS A 109 -6.24 -1.58 -5.91
CA LYS A 109 -4.98 -2.29 -6.12
C LYS A 109 -4.53 -2.32 -7.58
N PHE A 110 -5.45 -2.48 -8.52
CA PHE A 110 -5.11 -2.76 -9.92
C PHE A 110 -5.42 -1.62 -10.89
N TYR A 111 -6.47 -0.83 -10.64
CA TYR A 111 -6.90 0.22 -11.57
C TYR A 111 -6.47 1.61 -11.11
N TYR A 112 -6.57 1.88 -9.81
CA TYR A 112 -6.23 3.18 -9.24
C TYR A 112 -4.74 3.59 -9.41
N PRO A 113 -3.75 2.68 -9.37
CA PRO A 113 -2.34 3.05 -9.57
C PRO A 113 -2.06 3.83 -10.87
N PHE A 114 -2.80 3.55 -11.94
CA PHE A 114 -2.68 4.29 -13.20
C PHE A 114 -2.86 5.81 -13.03
N PHE A 115 -3.86 6.22 -12.24
CA PHE A 115 -4.13 7.63 -11.98
C PHE A 115 -3.09 8.25 -11.04
N ILE A 116 -2.61 7.46 -10.07
CA ILE A 116 -1.54 7.85 -9.15
C ILE A 116 -0.26 8.11 -9.93
N GLU A 117 0.18 7.18 -10.78
CA GLU A 117 1.42 7.29 -11.55
C GLU A 117 1.45 8.57 -12.41
N LYS A 118 0.34 8.90 -13.07
CA LYS A 118 0.24 10.14 -13.86
C LYS A 118 0.44 11.38 -12.99
N ARG A 119 -0.17 11.42 -11.79
CA ARG A 119 -0.01 12.52 -10.83
C ARG A 119 1.39 12.57 -10.25
N LEU A 120 1.97 11.42 -9.92
CA LEU A 120 3.33 11.30 -9.38
C LEU A 120 4.38 11.77 -10.39
N LYS A 121 4.25 11.44 -11.68
CA LYS A 121 5.13 11.95 -12.74
C LYS A 121 5.08 13.48 -12.84
N VAL A 122 3.89 14.06 -12.80
CA VAL A 122 3.73 15.52 -12.80
C VAL A 122 4.39 16.15 -11.57
N LEU A 123 4.30 15.53 -10.39
CA LEU A 123 4.94 16.02 -9.18
C LEU A 123 6.47 15.89 -9.21
N ARG A 124 6.99 14.75 -9.70
CA ARG A 124 8.42 14.47 -9.81
C ARG A 124 9.12 15.52 -10.67
N TYR A 125 8.65 15.70 -11.90
CA TYR A 125 9.24 16.62 -12.89
C TYR A 125 8.78 18.08 -12.79
N LYS A 126 8.02 18.44 -11.75
CA LYS A 126 7.67 19.84 -11.51
C LYS A 126 8.94 20.60 -11.10
N PRO A 127 9.30 21.71 -11.79
CA PRO A 127 10.46 22.50 -11.45
C PRO A 127 10.47 22.92 -9.98
N ARG A 128 11.63 22.74 -9.34
CA ARG A 128 11.83 23.16 -7.94
C ARG A 128 12.22 24.63 -7.89
N VAL A 129 11.90 25.27 -6.76
CA VAL A 129 12.22 26.68 -6.54
C VAL A 129 13.45 26.73 -5.66
N SER A 130 14.49 27.43 -6.13
CA SER A 130 15.72 27.62 -5.37
C SER A 130 15.43 28.48 -4.13
N PRO A 131 15.86 28.05 -2.92
CA PRO A 131 15.73 28.86 -1.72
C PRO A 131 16.67 30.07 -1.72
N LYS A 132 17.64 30.13 -2.65
CA LYS A 132 18.62 31.23 -2.76
C LYS A 132 18.14 32.33 -3.70
N THR A 133 17.56 31.97 -4.84
CA THR A 133 17.16 32.92 -5.89
C THR A 133 15.64 33.06 -6.05
N GLY A 134 14.86 32.10 -5.56
CA GLY A 134 13.42 32.02 -5.83
C GLY A 134 13.08 31.64 -7.28
N LYS A 135 14.08 31.29 -8.10
CA LYS A 135 13.90 30.89 -9.51
C LYS A 135 13.69 29.39 -9.64
N ALA A 136 13.16 28.99 -10.79
CA ALA A 136 13.03 27.58 -11.15
C ALA A 136 14.43 26.96 -11.35
N MET A 137 14.65 25.80 -10.76
CA MET A 137 15.87 25.00 -10.87
C MET A 137 15.81 24.12 -12.12
N LYS A 138 16.97 23.86 -12.73
CA LYS A 138 17.12 22.87 -13.82
C LYS A 138 17.20 21.47 -13.21
N LEU A 139 16.46 20.52 -13.80
CA LEU A 139 16.68 19.10 -13.56
C LEU A 139 17.86 18.65 -14.42
N LEU A 140 18.89 18.10 -13.79
CA LEU A 140 20.05 17.56 -14.50
C LEU A 140 19.68 16.26 -15.21
N SER A 141 20.38 15.93 -16.30
CA SER A 141 20.32 14.59 -16.87
C SER A 141 21.13 13.59 -16.04
N GLU A 142 20.87 12.30 -16.23
CA GLU A 142 21.61 11.18 -15.59
C GLU A 142 23.15 11.37 -15.67
N GLU A 143 23.66 11.73 -16.85
CA GLU A 143 25.12 11.97 -17.01
C GLU A 143 25.62 13.24 -16.31
N GLU A 144 24.76 14.24 -16.14
CA GLU A 144 25.12 15.51 -15.48
C GLU A 144 25.07 15.37 -13.95
N GLU A 145 24.25 14.46 -13.44
CA GLU A 145 23.99 14.33 -12.02
C GLU A 145 25.01 13.47 -11.27
N ASP A 146 25.65 12.51 -11.95
CA ASP A 146 26.75 11.69 -11.41
C ASP A 146 27.82 12.52 -10.69
N ALA A 147 28.11 13.73 -11.19
CA ALA A 147 29.07 14.65 -10.60
C ALA A 147 28.68 15.17 -9.20
N TYR A 148 27.42 14.99 -8.79
CA TYR A 148 26.86 15.41 -7.51
C TYR A 148 26.46 14.23 -6.62
N LEU A 149 26.45 13.01 -7.16
CA LEU A 149 26.14 11.79 -6.41
C LEU A 149 27.43 11.18 -5.85
N ASP A 150 27.34 10.65 -4.64
CA ASP A 150 28.45 9.86 -4.09
C ASP A 150 28.47 8.43 -4.69
N GLU A 151 29.59 7.73 -4.56
CA GLU A 151 29.75 6.38 -5.15
C GLU A 151 28.69 5.38 -4.64
N GLY A 152 28.18 5.55 -3.42
CA GLY A 152 27.14 4.68 -2.87
C GLY A 152 25.75 4.98 -3.43
N MET A 153 25.44 6.26 -3.71
CA MET A 153 24.24 6.68 -4.43
C MET A 153 24.25 6.14 -5.86
N GLN A 154 25.37 6.28 -6.57
CA GLN A 154 25.56 5.69 -7.90
C GLN A 154 25.39 4.16 -7.86
N ALA A 155 25.94 3.49 -6.83
CA ALA A 155 25.76 2.06 -6.67
C ALA A 155 24.29 1.65 -6.39
N GLU A 156 23.47 2.52 -5.77
CA GLU A 156 22.03 2.28 -5.61
C GLU A 156 21.27 2.37 -6.94
N GLU A 157 21.70 3.27 -7.84
CA GLU A 157 21.17 3.45 -9.20
C GLU A 157 21.59 2.30 -10.13
N ASP A 158 22.85 1.86 -10.05
CA ASP A 158 23.39 0.72 -10.80
C ASP A 158 22.62 -0.58 -10.55
N VAL A 159 22.10 -0.76 -9.33
CA VAL A 159 21.26 -1.91 -8.97
C VAL A 159 19.76 -1.61 -9.07
N PHE A 160 19.40 -0.44 -9.61
CA PHE A 160 18.04 0.05 -9.83
C PHE A 160 17.15 0.04 -8.59
N SER A 161 17.76 0.20 -7.42
CA SER A 161 17.07 0.19 -6.13
C SER A 161 16.50 1.55 -5.77
N ILE A 162 17.24 2.59 -6.13
CA ILE A 162 16.94 4.00 -5.90
C ILE A 162 17.28 4.73 -7.19
N ASP A 163 16.58 5.83 -7.38
CA ASP A 163 16.65 6.70 -8.54
C ASP A 163 16.72 8.12 -7.97
N TYR A 164 17.81 8.83 -8.21
CA TYR A 164 18.03 10.17 -7.70
C TYR A 164 17.69 11.20 -8.78
N ASP A 165 16.99 12.27 -8.39
CA ASP A 165 16.88 13.46 -9.25
C ASP A 165 17.75 14.56 -8.64
N VAL A 166 18.68 15.11 -9.42
CA VAL A 166 19.45 16.28 -9.02
C VAL A 166 18.91 17.57 -9.65
N TRP A 167 18.40 18.46 -8.79
CA TRP A 167 17.99 19.81 -9.18
C TRP A 167 19.11 20.79 -8.90
N LYS A 168 19.46 21.63 -9.88
CA LYS A 168 20.49 22.66 -9.75
C LYS A 168 19.96 24.04 -10.09
N ASP A 169 20.29 25.01 -9.24
CA ASP A 169 20.19 26.43 -9.54
C ASP A 169 21.44 26.85 -10.33
N GLU A 170 21.27 27.23 -11.59
CA GLU A 170 22.39 27.58 -12.47
C GLU A 170 23.09 28.89 -12.07
N GLU A 171 22.42 29.79 -11.34
CA GLU A 171 22.99 31.07 -10.93
C GLU A 171 23.85 30.97 -9.68
N THR A 172 23.40 30.16 -8.71
CA THR A 172 24.07 30.06 -7.39
C THR A 172 24.83 28.75 -7.19
N GLY A 173 24.60 27.76 -8.05
CA GLY A 173 25.12 26.41 -7.86
C GLY A 173 24.45 25.64 -6.72
N TYR A 174 23.35 26.14 -6.15
CA TYR A 174 22.60 25.40 -5.14
C TYR A 174 22.04 24.11 -5.73
N VAL A 175 22.29 22.98 -5.06
CA VAL A 175 21.84 21.65 -5.47
C VAL A 175 20.84 21.09 -4.47
N LYS A 176 19.78 20.47 -4.99
CA LYS A 176 18.81 19.70 -4.22
C LYS A 176 18.69 18.30 -4.82
N ILE A 177 19.16 17.31 -4.08
CA ILE A 177 19.08 15.89 -4.44
C ILE A 177 17.80 15.31 -3.86
N GLU A 178 17.02 14.60 -4.68
CA GLU A 178 15.77 13.96 -4.25
C GLU A 178 15.77 12.47 -4.56
N ARG A 179 15.34 11.68 -3.58
CA ARG A 179 15.41 10.22 -3.62
C ARG A 179 14.08 9.58 -4.01
N TYR A 180 14.05 8.75 -5.04
CA TYR A 180 12.88 7.96 -5.47
C TYR A 180 13.15 6.46 -5.40
N SER A 181 12.09 5.67 -5.21
CA SER A 181 12.22 4.20 -5.25
C SER A 181 12.41 3.76 -6.70
N GLY A 182 13.45 2.96 -6.94
CA GLY A 182 13.68 2.33 -8.23
C GLY A 182 12.73 1.18 -8.50
N HIS A 183 12.93 0.51 -9.64
CA HIS A 183 12.07 -0.59 -10.09
C HIS A 183 12.49 -1.95 -9.51
N LEU A 184 13.72 -2.08 -9.02
CA LEU A 184 14.18 -3.27 -8.29
C LEU A 184 14.14 -3.01 -6.77
N HIS A 185 13.91 -4.09 -6.03
CA HIS A 185 13.92 -4.04 -4.57
C HIS A 185 15.24 -4.60 -4.04
N ALA A 186 15.99 -3.75 -3.34
CA ALA A 186 17.15 -4.14 -2.56
C ALA A 186 17.00 -3.61 -1.12
N LEU A 187 17.60 -4.34 -0.18
CA LEU A 187 17.53 -3.98 1.22
C LEU A 187 18.62 -2.95 1.56
N GLN A 188 18.38 -2.20 2.62
CA GLN A 188 19.41 -1.35 3.21
C GLN A 188 20.53 -2.22 3.81
N CYS A 189 21.77 -1.94 3.44
CA CYS A 189 22.93 -2.60 4.01
C CYS A 189 23.14 -2.15 5.46
N PRO A 190 23.34 -3.06 6.43
CA PRO A 190 23.58 -2.68 7.82
C PRO A 190 24.98 -2.08 8.06
N GLU A 191 25.91 -2.24 7.12
CA GLU A 191 27.28 -1.73 7.25
C GLU A 191 27.43 -0.32 6.63
N CYS A 192 26.98 -0.12 5.39
CA CYS A 192 27.16 1.16 4.67
C CYS A 192 25.88 2.00 4.52
N ASN A 193 24.70 1.50 4.93
CA ASN A 193 23.40 2.17 4.82
C ASN A 193 22.83 2.42 3.41
N TYR A 194 23.52 2.07 2.33
CA TYR A 194 22.97 2.10 0.97
C TYR A 194 22.04 0.91 0.69
N GLN A 195 21.02 1.10 -0.14
CA GLN A 195 20.04 0.08 -0.54
C GLN A 195 20.57 -0.84 -1.66
N THR A 196 21.77 -1.38 -1.49
CA THR A 196 22.39 -2.28 -2.47
C THR A 196 22.44 -3.73 -1.99
N PHE A 197 21.77 -4.08 -0.88
CA PHE A 197 21.85 -5.40 -0.25
C PHE A 197 20.82 -6.37 -0.85
N LYS A 198 21.28 -7.28 -1.73
CA LYS A 198 20.43 -8.20 -2.48
C LYS A 198 20.77 -9.66 -2.22
N VAL A 199 19.81 -10.55 -2.49
CA VAL A 199 20.04 -12.00 -2.45
C VAL A 199 20.86 -12.39 -3.67
N VAL A 200 22.02 -13.00 -3.45
CA VAL A 200 22.91 -13.48 -4.52
C VAL A 200 22.89 -14.99 -4.70
N ARG A 201 22.49 -15.73 -3.66
CA ARG A 201 22.37 -17.19 -3.70
C ARG A 201 21.33 -17.65 -2.69
N GLU A 202 20.61 -18.69 -3.04
CA GLU A 202 19.70 -19.39 -2.14
C GLU A 202 20.12 -20.87 -2.06
N GLU A 203 20.03 -21.46 -0.88
CA GLU A 203 20.40 -22.84 -0.63
C GLU A 203 19.33 -23.51 0.24
N ILE A 204 18.78 -24.63 -0.22
CA ILE A 204 17.78 -25.40 0.55
C ILE A 204 18.54 -26.24 1.58
N LEU A 205 18.40 -25.91 2.86
CA LEU A 205 18.97 -26.68 3.96
C LEU A 205 18.12 -27.91 4.28
N LYS A 206 16.79 -27.73 4.22
CA LYS A 206 15.82 -28.79 4.46
C LYS A 206 14.67 -28.66 3.46
N ALA A 207 14.42 -29.69 2.67
CA ALA A 207 13.28 -29.69 1.76
C ALA A 207 11.96 -29.78 2.55
N PRO A 208 10.92 -29.02 2.17
CA PRO A 208 9.61 -29.10 2.82
C PRO A 208 8.90 -30.41 2.48
N SER A 209 8.37 -31.11 3.50
CA SER A 209 7.50 -32.28 3.33
C SER A 209 6.03 -31.90 3.56
N LEU A 210 5.13 -32.89 3.50
CA LEU A 210 3.69 -32.68 3.79
C LEU A 210 3.45 -32.28 5.25
N ASP A 211 4.27 -32.81 6.15
CA ASP A 211 4.15 -32.72 7.61
C ASP A 211 5.20 -31.80 8.26
N GLN A 212 6.27 -31.44 7.54
CA GLN A 212 7.35 -30.60 8.08
C GLN A 212 7.69 -29.44 7.15
N GLU A 213 7.87 -28.29 7.77
CA GLU A 213 8.40 -27.12 7.10
C GLU A 213 9.85 -27.36 6.65
N GLY A 214 10.19 -26.76 5.51
CA GLY A 214 11.56 -26.73 4.99
C GLY A 214 12.33 -25.52 5.51
N GLU A 215 13.60 -25.47 5.20
CA GLU A 215 14.49 -24.36 5.54
C GLU A 215 15.29 -23.94 4.33
N LEU A 216 15.29 -22.63 4.06
CA LEU A 216 16.02 -21.99 2.98
C LEU A 216 17.02 -20.99 3.56
N LEU A 217 18.29 -21.14 3.22
CA LEU A 217 19.34 -20.19 3.54
C LEU A 217 19.50 -19.19 2.39
N LYS A 218 19.19 -17.92 2.65
CA LYS A 218 19.43 -16.83 1.69
C LYS A 218 20.78 -16.19 1.99
N HIS A 219 21.64 -16.10 0.98
CA HIS A 219 22.90 -15.40 1.00
C HIS A 219 22.70 -14.00 0.43
N TYR A 220 22.95 -12.99 1.24
CA TYR A 220 22.87 -11.61 0.84
C TYR A 220 24.27 -11.05 0.64
N GLN A 221 24.39 -10.15 -0.33
CA GLN A 221 25.62 -9.38 -0.56
C GLN A 221 25.26 -7.93 -0.93
N CYS A 222 26.02 -7.00 -0.38
CA CYS A 222 25.95 -5.59 -0.71
C CYS A 222 26.68 -5.32 -2.02
N GLY A 223 25.99 -4.67 -2.97
CA GLY A 223 26.58 -4.25 -4.25
C GLY A 223 27.68 -3.18 -4.11
N TYR A 224 27.59 -2.33 -3.07
CA TYR A 224 28.57 -1.26 -2.83
C TYR A 224 29.75 -1.72 -1.96
N CYS A 225 29.55 -1.93 -0.65
CA CYS A 225 30.65 -2.23 0.27
C CYS A 225 31.07 -3.72 0.31
N GLY A 226 30.34 -4.60 -0.38
CA GLY A 226 30.64 -6.04 -0.40
C GLY A 226 30.24 -6.81 0.87
N TYR A 227 29.62 -6.17 1.86
CA TYR A 227 29.09 -6.84 3.07
C TYR A 227 28.27 -8.08 2.74
N LYS A 228 28.48 -9.17 3.49
CA LYS A 228 27.76 -10.44 3.30
C LYS A 228 27.04 -10.83 4.58
N ALA A 229 25.78 -11.26 4.46
CA ALA A 229 25.08 -11.91 5.56
C ALA A 229 24.26 -13.09 5.04
N LYS A 230 23.81 -13.93 5.97
CA LYS A 230 22.93 -15.05 5.69
C LYS A 230 21.69 -14.96 6.56
N LYS A 231 20.54 -15.35 6.01
CA LYS A 231 19.29 -15.43 6.76
C LYS A 231 18.56 -16.71 6.41
N THR A 232 18.22 -17.48 7.44
CA THR A 232 17.36 -18.66 7.28
C THR A 232 15.91 -18.20 7.20
N VAL A 233 15.20 -18.75 6.23
CA VAL A 233 13.77 -18.52 5.98
C VAL A 233 13.07 -19.87 5.98
N THR A 234 12.01 -19.97 6.76
CA THR A 234 11.18 -21.18 6.82
C THR A 234 10.35 -21.31 5.54
N LEU A 235 10.42 -22.48 4.89
CA LEU A 235 9.60 -22.83 3.74
C LEU A 235 8.34 -23.54 4.22
N ARG A 236 7.18 -23.13 3.69
CA ARG A 236 5.91 -23.80 3.99
C ARG A 236 5.91 -25.24 3.49
N THR A 237 5.11 -26.10 4.14
CA THR A 237 4.91 -27.50 3.75
C THR A 237 4.48 -27.61 2.28
N SER A 238 4.92 -28.67 1.61
CA SER A 238 4.56 -28.90 0.21
C SER A 238 3.08 -29.31 0.11
N GLN A 239 2.35 -28.78 -0.87
CA GLN A 239 0.99 -29.24 -1.18
C GLN A 239 1.04 -30.18 -2.38
N LYS A 240 0.49 -31.39 -2.21
CA LYS A 240 0.26 -32.31 -3.34
C LYS A 240 -0.95 -31.77 -4.11
N PHE A 241 -0.75 -31.26 -5.32
CA PHE A 241 -1.87 -31.06 -6.24
C PHE A 241 -2.32 -32.44 -6.72
N GLU A 242 -3.53 -32.85 -6.32
CA GLU A 242 -4.16 -34.02 -6.91
C GLU A 242 -4.65 -33.64 -8.31
N GLU A 243 -3.96 -34.11 -9.35
CA GLU A 243 -4.51 -34.14 -10.71
C GLU A 243 -5.79 -34.99 -10.68
N SER A 244 -6.94 -34.33 -10.89
CA SER A 244 -8.23 -34.99 -11.06
C SER A 244 -8.24 -35.75 -12.39
N SER A 245 -7.77 -36.99 -12.37
CA SER A 245 -8.00 -37.98 -13.42
C SER A 245 -9.46 -38.47 -13.38
N ALA A 246 -10.36 -37.76 -14.06
CA ALA A 246 -11.71 -38.23 -14.40
C ALA A 246 -12.18 -37.47 -15.67
N ALA A 247 -12.66 -38.08 -16.74
CA ALA A 247 -13.05 -39.45 -17.00
C ALA A 247 -12.96 -39.73 -18.51
N THR A 248 -12.40 -40.87 -18.88
CA THR A 248 -12.68 -41.54 -20.16
C THR A 248 -13.57 -42.72 -19.83
N ALA A 249 -14.84 -42.65 -20.19
CA ALA A 249 -15.74 -43.78 -20.44
C ALA A 249 -16.99 -43.26 -21.15
#